data_AF-A0A2A4M994-F1
#
_entry.id   AF-A0A2A4M994-F1
#
_cell.length_a   1.000
_cell.length_b   1.000
_cell.length_c   1.000
_cell.angle_alpha   90.00
_cell.angle_beta   90.00
_cell.angle_gamma   90.00
#
_symmetry.space_group_name_H-M   'P 1'
#
loop_
_entity.id
_entity.type
_entity.pdbx_description
1 polymer ?
#
loop_
_entity_poly.entity_id
_entity_poly.type
_entity_poly.pdbx_seq_one_letter_code
_entity_poly.pdbx_strand_id
1 'polypeptide(L)' 'GLGNDFWSAYVAEWPLDPGYPTRKPLYRLYHTLNHYNIFGGGYGSAAEGIVSRLLQAL' A
#
# COMPACT_ATOMS: atom_id res chain seq x y z
N GLY A 1 -11.83 -2.63 4.70
CA GLY A 1 -10.60 -2.37 5.47
C GLY A 1 -10.94 -2.38 6.94
N LEU A 2 -9.95 -2.19 7.81
CA LEU A 2 -10.20 -2.06 9.25
C LEU A 2 -10.73 -0.65 9.55
N GLY A 3 -11.62 -0.56 10.55
CA GLY A 3 -12.29 0.68 10.95
C GLY A 3 -11.41 1.64 11.76
N ASN A 4 -11.94 2.82 12.07
CA ASN A 4 -11.20 3.87 12.78
C ASN A 4 -10.74 3.44 14.18
N ASP A 5 -11.55 2.65 14.89
CA ASP A 5 -11.24 2.17 16.24
C ASP A 5 -10.00 1.29 16.24
N PHE A 6 -9.84 0.44 15.23
CA PHE A 6 -8.64 -0.39 15.05
C PHE A 6 -7.40 0.48 14.87
N TRP A 7 -7.45 1.46 13.96
CA TRP A 7 -6.29 2.32 13.68
C TRP A 7 -5.93 3.20 14.87
N SER A 8 -6.93 3.71 15.59
CA SER A 8 -6.73 4.51 16.80
C SER A 8 -6.04 3.71 17.89
N ALA A 9 -6.52 2.48 18.18
CA ALA A 9 -5.90 1.60 19.15
C ALA A 9 -4.48 1.17 18.73
N TYR A 10 -4.27 0.86 17.45
CA TYR A 10 -2.95 0.50 16.93
C TYR A 10 -1.93 1.63 17.11
N VAL A 11 -2.28 2.87 16.75
CA VAL A 11 -1.36 4.02 16.84
C VAL A 11 -1.09 4.42 18.29
N ALA A 12 -2.05 4.21 19.21
CA ALA A 12 -1.86 4.48 20.63
C ALA A 12 -0.78 3.59 21.26
N GLU A 13 -0.71 2.32 20.87
CA GLU A 13 0.27 1.35 21.38
C GLU A 13 1.57 1.32 20.55
N TRP A 14 1.46 1.50 19.23
CA TRP A 14 2.58 1.47 18.30
C TRP A 14 2.47 2.59 17.25
N PRO A 15 3.00 3.78 17.55
CA PRO A 15 2.96 4.91 16.63
C PRO A 15 3.58 4.57 15.28
N LEU A 16 2.91 5.00 14.21
CA LEU A 16 3.41 4.81 12.86
C LEU A 16 4.62 5.72 12.61
N ASP A 17 5.67 5.14 12.04
CA ASP A 17 6.83 5.91 11.62
C ASP A 17 6.45 6.98 10.56
N PRO A 18 7.06 8.17 10.57
CA PRO A 18 6.72 9.26 9.65
C PRO A 18 6.81 8.91 8.16
N GLY A 19 7.64 7.93 7.77
CA GLY A 19 7.74 7.44 6.39
C GLY A 19 6.66 6.43 5.99
N TYR A 20 5.77 6.03 6.92
CA TYR A 20 4.70 5.08 6.65
C TYR A 20 3.78 5.48 5.47
N PRO A 21 3.38 6.75 5.28
CA PRO A 21 2.54 7.15 4.14
C PRO A 21 3.15 6.81 2.79
N THR A 22 4.49 6.88 2.66
CA THR A 22 5.23 6.50 1.45
C THR A 22 5.40 4.98 1.33
N ARG A 23 5.69 4.29 2.44
CA ARG A 23 5.86 2.84 2.44
C ARG A 23 4.54 2.06 2.26
N LYS A 24 3.40 2.61 2.66
CA LYS A 24 2.09 1.94 2.52
C LYS A 24 1.76 1.58 1.06
N PRO A 25 1.87 2.49 0.07
CA PRO A 25 1.76 2.14 -1.34
C PRO A 25 2.79 1.09 -1.79
N LEU A 26 4.04 1.15 -1.29
CA LEU A 26 5.08 0.17 -1.60
C LEU A 26 4.72 -1.23 -1.10
N TYR A 27 4.22 -1.37 0.13
CA TYR A 27 3.75 -2.65 0.67
C TYR A 27 2.56 -3.19 -0.14
N ARG A 28 1.67 -2.30 -0.59
CA ARG A 28 0.55 -2.68 -1.46
C ARG A 28 1.02 -3.15 -2.83
N LEU A 29 2.06 -2.53 -3.40
CA LEU A 29 2.59 -2.87 -4.72
C LEU A 29 2.94 -4.36 -4.83
N TYR A 30 3.62 -4.90 -3.81
CA TYR A 30 3.94 -6.35 -3.76
C TYR A 30 2.68 -7.20 -3.95
N HIS A 31 1.63 -6.93 -3.17
CA HIS A 31 0.39 -7.69 -3.27
C HIS A 31 -0.32 -7.50 -4.61
N THR A 32 -0.31 -6.29 -5.17
CA THR A 32 -0.90 -6.00 -6.48
C THR A 32 -0.17 -6.74 -7.60
N LEU A 33 1.17 -6.77 -7.58
CA LEU A 33 1.96 -7.55 -8.53
C LEU A 33 1.70 -9.06 -8.37
N ASN A 34 1.62 -9.56 -7.13
CA ASN A 34 1.26 -10.95 -6.89
C ASN A 34 -0.14 -11.29 -7.43
N HIS A 35 -1.12 -10.39 -7.28
CA HIS A 35 -2.45 -10.58 -7.86
C HIS A 35 -2.41 -10.53 -9.38
N TYR A 36 -1.61 -9.67 -9.98
CA TYR A 36 -1.42 -9.68 -11.42
C TYR A 36 -0.80 -10.99 -11.92
N ASN A 37 0.20 -11.53 -11.22
CA ASN A 37 0.82 -12.80 -11.59
C ASN A 37 -0.15 -13.99 -11.53
N ILE A 38 -1.05 -14.01 -10.54
CA ILE A 38 -1.98 -15.14 -10.34
C ILE A 38 -3.26 -14.98 -11.16
N PHE A 39 -3.79 -13.76 -11.29
CA PHE A 39 -5.13 -13.49 -11.82
C PHE A 39 -5.13 -12.66 -13.11
N GLY A 40 -4.00 -12.05 -13.48
CA GLY A 40 -3.90 -11.20 -14.67
C GLY A 40 -4.80 -9.95 -14.62
N GLY A 41 -5.25 -9.50 -15.78
CA GLY A 41 -6.25 -8.44 -15.92
C GLY A 41 -5.82 -7.08 -15.35
N GLY A 42 -6.78 -6.35 -14.78
CA GLY A 42 -6.61 -4.96 -14.34
C GLY A 42 -5.63 -4.75 -13.19
N TYR A 43 -5.09 -5.82 -12.59
CA TYR A 43 -4.03 -5.69 -11.58
C TYR A 43 -2.72 -5.15 -12.17
N GLY A 44 -2.46 -5.36 -13.46
CA GLY A 44 -1.28 -4.82 -14.14
C GLY A 44 -1.29 -3.29 -14.17
N SER A 45 -2.37 -2.68 -14.69
CA SER A 45 -2.52 -1.23 -14.71
C SER A 45 -2.59 -0.62 -13.31
N ALA A 46 -3.17 -1.34 -12.33
CA ALA A 46 -3.14 -0.93 -10.94
C ALA A 46 -1.71 -0.91 -10.37
N ALA A 47 -0.87 -1.90 -10.70
CA ALA A 47 0.52 -1.94 -10.28
C ALA A 47 1.33 -0.78 -10.90
N GLU A 48 1.17 -0.53 -12.20
CA GLU A 48 1.80 0.60 -12.90
C GLU A 48 1.46 1.96 -12.28
N GLY A 49 0.18 2.16 -11.92
CA GLY A 49 -0.27 3.38 -11.23
C GLY A 49 0.38 3.56 -9.85
N ILE A 50 0.59 2.47 -9.11
CA ILE A 50 1.29 2.50 -7.82
C ILE A 50 2.77 2.83 -8.01
N VAL A 51 3.43 2.20 -8.99
CA VAL A 51 4.84 2.48 -9.32
C VAL A 51 5.03 3.94 -9.70
N SER A 52 4.17 4.47 -10.56
CA SER A 52 4.22 5.88 -10.99
C SER A 52 4.13 6.84 -9.80
N ARG A 53 3.23 6.59 -8.86
CA ARG A 53 3.09 7.40 -7.64
C ARG A 53 4.31 7.30 -6.73
N LEU A 54 4.91 6.12 -6.60
CA LEU A 54 6.11 5.93 -5.78
C LEU A 54 7.31 6.67 -6.37
N LEU A 55 7.48 6.63 -7.70
CA LEU A 55 8.56 7.34 -8.39
C LEU A 55 8.43 8.86 -8.29
N GLN A 56 7.20 9.40 -8.23
CA GLN A 56 6.95 10.83 -8.01
C GLN A 56 7.19 11.30 -6.56
N ALA A 57 7.26 10.38 -5.61
CA ALA A 57 7.46 10.67 -4.19
C ALA A 57 8.94 10.57 -3.77
N LEU A 58 9.84 10.25 -4.70
CA LEU A 58 11.29 10.32 -4.57
C LEU A 58 11.78 11.74 -4.92
#